data_AF-A0A084TKV4-F1
#
_entry.id   AF-A0A084TKV4-F1
#
_cell.length_a   1.000
_cell.length_b   1.000
_cell.length_c   1.000
_cell.angle_alpha   90.00
_cell.angle_beta   90.00
_cell.angle_gamma   90.00
#
_symmetry.space_group_name_H-M   'P 1'
#
loop_
_entity.id
_entity.type
_entity.pdbx_description
1 polymer ?
#
loop_
_entity_poly.entity_id
_entity_poly.type
_entity_poly.pdbx_seq_one_letter_code
_entity_poly.pdbx_strand_id
1 'polypeptide(L)' 'MDGLIYSSNRGINKTLKYEYGLKQTIKNTKLAQKMTKKAIFTYNNFRTHWSLNLSTPKMVNLFQDKTK' A
#
# COMPACT_ATOMS: atom_id res chain seq x y z
N MET A 1 -12.30 -10.06 0.37
CA MET A 1 -11.49 -10.24 -0.85
C MET A 1 -10.84 -8.89 -1.14
N ASP A 2 -9.95 -8.42 -0.25
CA ASP A 2 -9.45 -7.03 -0.29
C ASP A 2 -8.05 -6.96 -0.90
N GLY A 3 -7.98 -7.35 -2.18
CA GLY A 3 -6.78 -7.26 -3.02
C GLY A 3 -6.85 -6.17 -4.10
N LEU A 4 -7.90 -5.33 -4.11
CA LEU A 4 -8.27 -4.57 -5.31
C LEU A 4 -7.59 -3.21 -5.48
N ILE A 5 -6.93 -2.66 -4.47
CA ILE A 5 -6.24 -1.36 -4.61
C ILE A 5 -4.78 -1.51 -5.09
N TYR A 6 -4.22 -2.73 -5.05
CA TYR A 6 -2.80 -2.95 -5.30
C TYR A 6 -2.41 -3.31 -6.74
N SER A 7 -3.35 -3.86 -7.53
CA SER A 7 -2.98 -4.48 -8.80
C SER A 7 -2.91 -3.50 -9.98
N SER A 8 -3.69 -2.41 -9.96
CA SER A 8 -3.96 -1.65 -11.19
C SER A 8 -3.28 -0.28 -11.29
N ASN A 9 -2.65 0.23 -10.23
CA ASN A 9 -2.12 1.60 -10.23
C ASN A 9 -0.57 1.63 -10.24
N ARG A 10 0.02 1.79 -11.43
CA ARG A 10 1.47 1.74 -11.69
C ARG A 10 2.27 2.73 -10.82
N GLY A 11 1.66 3.85 -10.42
CA GLY A 11 2.27 4.88 -9.56
C GLY A 11 2.52 4.42 -8.12
N ILE A 12 1.57 3.71 -7.51
CA ILE A 12 1.68 3.22 -6.13
C ILE A 12 2.79 2.18 -6.02
N ASN A 13 2.85 1.26 -7.00
CA ASN A 13 3.90 0.23 -7.04
C ASN A 13 5.30 0.84 -7.24
N LYS A 14 5.40 1.95 -7.99
CA LYS A 14 6.64 2.72 -8.09
C LYS A 14 7.02 3.28 -6.71
N THR A 15 6.11 4.02 -6.08
CA THR A 15 6.30 4.60 -4.74
C THR A 15 6.74 3.55 -3.72
N LEU A 16 6.04 2.41 -3.62
CA LEU A 16 6.40 1.35 -2.68
C LEU A 16 7.82 0.79 -2.91
N LYS A 17 8.23 0.64 -4.18
CA LYS A 17 9.57 0.15 -4.53
C LYS A 17 10.68 1.13 -4.14
N TYR A 18 10.44 2.43 -4.27
CA TYR A 18 11.43 3.46 -3.97
C TYR A 18 11.44 3.85 -2.48
N GLU A 19 10.28 4.10 -1.87
CA GLU A 19 10.18 4.57 -0.48
C GLU A 19 10.51 3.48 0.54
N TYR A 20 10.18 2.22 0.28
CA TYR A 20 10.36 1.11 1.24
C TYR A 20 11.48 0.13 0.85
N GLY A 21 12.34 0.49 -0.11
CA GLY A 21 13.52 -0.29 -0.47
C GLY A 21 13.24 -1.63 -1.16
N LEU A 22 12.02 -1.88 -1.65
CA LEU A 22 11.65 -3.14 -2.33
C LEU A 22 12.29 -3.29 -3.73
N LYS A 23 13.03 -2.29 -4.20
CA LYS A 23 13.82 -2.35 -5.44
C LYS A 23 15.13 -3.15 -5.26
N GLN A 24 15.57 -3.40 -4.03
CA GLN A 24 16.81 -4.12 -3.76
C GLN A 24 16.66 -5.63 -3.93
N THR A 25 17.76 -6.31 -4.24
CA THR A 25 17.80 -7.78 -4.31
C THR A 25 17.74 -8.35 -2.89
N ILE A 26 16.57 -8.85 -2.50
CA ILE A 26 16.37 -9.48 -1.20
C ILE A 26 16.75 -10.96 -1.33
N LYS A 27 17.71 -11.41 -0.50
CA LYS A 27 18.29 -12.76 -0.57
C LYS A 27 17.28 -13.89 -0.33
N ASN A 28 16.20 -13.63 0.40
CA ASN A 28 15.21 -14.64 0.78
C ASN A 28 13.79 -14.21 0.38
N THR A 29 13.08 -15.07 -0.33
CA THR A 29 11.70 -14.85 -0.78
C THR A 29 10.72 -14.66 0.38
N LYS A 30 10.89 -15.40 1.49
CA LYS A 30 10.05 -15.24 2.70
C LYS A 30 10.24 -13.87 3.34
N LEU A 31 11.49 -13.38 3.37
CA LEU A 31 11.80 -12.05 3.88
C LEU A 31 11.22 -10.96 2.96
N ALA A 32 11.37 -11.13 1.64
CA ALA A 32 10.81 -10.23 0.65
C ALA A 32 9.28 -10.10 0.77
N GLN A 33 8.59 -11.22 0.96
CA GLN A 33 7.14 -11.24 1.22
C GLN A 33 6.78 -10.51 2.52
N LYS A 34 7.52 -10.75 3.61
CA LYS A 34 7.28 -10.08 4.90
C LYS A 34 7.49 -8.56 4.80
N MET A 35 8.56 -8.13 4.14
CA MET A 35 8.85 -6.71 3.90
C MET A 35 7.77 -6.06 3.04
N THR A 36 7.35 -6.74 1.97
CA THR A 36 6.28 -6.26 1.08
C THR A 36 4.97 -6.10 1.84
N LYS A 37 4.57 -7.09 2.64
CA LYS A 37 3.37 -7.00 3.49
C LYS A 37 3.45 -5.84 4.49
N LYS A 38 4.62 -5.59 5.08
CA LYS A 38 4.82 -4.47 6.00
C LYS A 38 4.73 -3.13 5.27
N ALA A 39 5.34 -2.99 4.10
CA ALA A 39 5.26 -1.78 3.27
C ALA A 39 3.82 -1.45 2.87
N ILE A 40 3.08 -2.45 2.38
CA ILE A 40 1.64 -2.39 2.06
C ILE A 40 0.84 -1.93 3.28
N PHE A 41 1.06 -2.57 4.43
CA PHE A 41 0.38 -2.21 5.67
C PHE A 41 0.68 -0.76 6.07
N THR A 42 1.95 -0.35 6.04
CA THR A 42 2.34 1.00 6.42
C THR A 42 1.74 2.05 5.48
N TYR A 43 1.78 1.79 4.17
CA TYR A 43 1.19 2.65 3.15
C TYR A 43 -0.31 2.83 3.38
N ASN A 44 -1.05 1.75 3.58
CA ASN A 44 -2.51 1.83 3.74
C ASN A 44 -2.98 2.46 5.05
N ASN A 45 -2.24 2.24 6.15
CA ASN A 45 -2.68 2.67 7.48
C ASN A 45 -2.13 4.05 7.88
N PHE A 46 -0.97 4.47 7.37
CA PHE A 46 -0.31 5.69 7.84
C PHE A 46 -0.04 6.71 6.73
N ARG A 47 -0.02 6.32 5.46
CA ARG A 47 0.24 7.29 4.40
C ARG A 47 -1.00 8.13 4.16
N THR A 48 -0.89 9.42 4.42
CA THR A 48 -1.92 10.40 4.10
C THR A 48 -1.74 10.88 2.67
N HIS A 49 -2.84 11.07 1.97
CA HIS A 49 -2.83 11.55 0.60
C HIS A 49 -3.51 12.90 0.51
N TRP A 50 -2.83 13.88 -0.09
CA TRP A 50 -3.40 15.21 -0.35
C TRP A 50 -4.72 15.13 -1.14
N SER A 51 -4.76 14.27 -2.15
CA SER A 51 -5.97 14.02 -2.96
C SER A 51 -7.13 13.36 -2.19
N LEU A 52 -6.87 12.81 -1.00
CA LEU A 52 -7.87 12.21 -0.11
C LEU A 52 -8.14 13.11 1.11
N ASN A 53 -7.89 14.42 0.99
CA ASN A 53 -8.04 15.37 2.09
C ASN A 53 -7.24 14.94 3.35
N LEU A 54 -5.99 14.50 3.14
CA LEU A 54 -5.10 13.96 4.17
C LEU A 54 -5.61 12.68 4.86
N SER A 55 -6.62 12.01 4.31
CA SER A 55 -7.08 10.71 4.80
C SER A 55 -6.16 9.58 4.31
N THR A 56 -6.17 8.47 5.04
CA THR A 56 -5.43 7.26 4.66
C THR A 56 -6.27 6.40 3.71
N PRO A 57 -5.64 5.61 2.82
CA PRO A 57 -6.36 4.74 1.90
C PRO A 57 -7.33 3.79 2.62
N LYS A 58 -6.93 3.27 3.79
CA LYS A 58 -7.79 2.40 4.60
C LYS A 58 -9.01 3.13 5.15
N MET A 59 -8.83 4.37 5.58
CA MET A 59 -9.91 5.20 6.10
C MET A 59 -10.96 5.46 5.00
N VAL A 60 -10.53 5.76 3.78
CA VAL A 60 -11.44 5.94 2.63
C VAL A 60 -12.14 4.64 2.24
N ASN A 61 -11.45 3.49 2.27
CA ASN A 61 -12.06 2.19 1.98
C ASN A 61 -13.17 1.85 2.99
N LEU A 62 -12.92 2.10 4.28
CA LEU A 62 -13.91 1.90 5.36
C LEU A 62 -15.15 2.79 5.20
N PHE A 63 -15.03 3.96 4.56
CA PHE A 63 -16.17 4.85 4.30
C PHE A 63 -17.00 4.39 3.10
N GLN A 64 -16.38 3.87 2.05
CA GLN A 64 -17.09 3.38 0.85
C GLN A 64 -17.96 2.14 1.14
N ASP A 65 -17.53 1.28 2.06
CA ASP A 65 -18.30 0.09 2.46
C ASP A 65 -19.55 0.43 3.29
N LYS A 66 -19.58 1.60 3.95
CA LYS A 66 -20.76 2.06 4.73
C LYS A 66 -21.84 2.70 3.88
N THR A 67 -21.51 3.09 2.65
CA THR A 67 -22.41 3.82 1.73
C THR A 67 -23.03 2.91 0.67
N LYS A 68 -22.94 1.58 0.83
CA LYS A 68 -23.44 0.60 -0.11
C LYS A 68 -24.60 -0.21 0.45
#